data_AF-A0A256JNH2-F1
#
_entry.id   AF-A0A256JNH2-F1
#
_cell.length_a   1.000
_cell.length_b   1.000
_cell.length_c   1.000
_cell.angle_alpha   90.00
_cell.angle_beta   90.00
_cell.angle_gamma   90.00
#
_symmetry.space_group_name_H-M   'P 1'
#
loop_
_entity.id
_entity.type
_entity.pdbx_description
1 polymer ?
#
loop_
_entity_poly.entity_id
_entity_poly.type
_entity_poly.pdbx_seq_one_letter_code
_entity_poly.pdbx_strand_id
1 'polypeptide(L)'
;MLSTTLTRETGQNGGELSEDEVFEILSNRRRRFVIHALKRAEGPIEVSELSTHVTAWEHDIDPTDVKYEDRRNVYSTLQRTHLPKLEEVNVVTVDDEANLVEPTPELESLDIYVEVLRSREIPWSLYYVGLAALAASLLLAVVTGTPGFAGLEALDVGVFTATVFGISSVAHHVIGRRTRLGNTEKPPELRRRE
;
A
#
# COMPACT_ATOMS: atom_id res chain seq x y z
N MET A 1 22.96 -23.89 -29.62
CA MET A 1 21.65 -23.28 -29.93
C MET A 1 20.67 -23.73 -28.87
N LEU A 2 20.15 -22.79 -28.08
CA LEU A 2 18.83 -22.77 -27.43
C LEU A 2 18.83 -21.53 -26.53
N SER A 3 18.70 -20.37 -27.18
CA SER A 3 18.35 -19.13 -26.48
C SER A 3 16.87 -19.21 -26.16
N THR A 4 16.54 -19.44 -24.90
CA THR A 4 15.17 -19.33 -24.41
C THR A 4 14.80 -17.85 -24.39
N THR A 5 14.20 -17.39 -25.48
CA THR A 5 13.49 -16.12 -25.55
C THR A 5 12.29 -16.23 -24.61
N LEU A 6 12.35 -15.57 -23.44
CA LEU A 6 11.17 -15.32 -22.63
C LEU A 6 10.32 -14.30 -23.38
N THR A 7 9.36 -14.81 -24.16
CA THR A 7 8.26 -14.01 -24.69
C THR A 7 7.47 -13.46 -23.49
N ARG A 8 7.63 -12.16 -23.22
CA ARG A 8 6.74 -11.40 -22.32
C ARG A 8 5.38 -11.37 -23.00
N GLU A 9 4.50 -12.30 -22.64
CA GLU A 9 3.08 -12.20 -22.97
C GLU A 9 2.54 -10.99 -22.19
N THR A 10 2.42 -9.86 -22.89
CA THR A 10 1.59 -8.74 -22.43
C THR A 10 0.15 -9.23 -22.47
N GLY A 11 -0.29 -9.85 -21.38
CA GLY A 11 -1.67 -10.20 -21.17
C GLY A 11 -2.49 -8.93 -21.04
N GLN A 12 -3.14 -8.52 -22.13
CA GLN A 12 -4.36 -7.73 -22.04
C GLN A 12 -5.43 -8.59 -21.37
N ASN A 13 -5.46 -8.60 -20.03
CA ASN A 13 -6.60 -9.07 -19.26
C ASN A 13 -7.34 -7.85 -18.73
N GLY A 14 -8.64 -7.80 -19.00
CA GLY A 14 -9.47 -6.62 -18.75
C GLY A 14 -9.47 -6.18 -17.29
N GLY A 15 -9.12 -4.91 -17.09
CA GLY A 15 -9.57 -4.05 -15.98
C GLY A 15 -8.87 -4.17 -14.63
N GLU A 16 -7.99 -5.16 -14.41
CA GLU A 16 -7.33 -5.32 -13.10
C GLU A 16 -5.81 -5.55 -13.24
N LEU A 17 -5.04 -4.77 -12.47
CA LEU A 17 -3.58 -4.88 -12.39
C LEU A 17 -3.19 -6.24 -11.78
N SER A 18 -2.20 -6.92 -12.37
CA SER A 18 -1.61 -8.12 -11.78
C SER A 18 -0.71 -7.79 -10.59
N GLU A 19 -0.48 -8.77 -9.70
CA GLU A 19 0.44 -8.64 -8.56
C GLU A 19 1.86 -8.21 -8.99
N ASP A 20 2.37 -8.79 -10.08
CA ASP A 20 3.70 -8.47 -10.61
C ASP A 20 3.76 -7.02 -11.14
N GLU A 21 2.71 -6.52 -11.77
CA GLU A 21 2.62 -5.13 -12.22
C GLU A 21 2.53 -4.16 -11.04
N VAL A 22 1.71 -4.48 -10.03
CA VAL A 22 1.62 -3.69 -8.80
C VAL A 22 2.99 -3.63 -8.11
N PHE A 23 3.68 -4.76 -7.99
CA PHE A 23 5.03 -4.80 -7.42
C PHE A 23 6.02 -4.01 -8.28
N GLU A 24 5.98 -4.18 -9.61
CA GLU A 24 6.81 -3.45 -10.55
C GLU A 24 6.63 -1.94 -10.34
N ILE A 25 5.39 -1.44 -10.34
CA ILE A 25 5.07 -0.03 -10.14
C ILE A 25 5.55 0.47 -8.78
N LEU A 26 5.21 -0.24 -7.70
CA LEU A 26 5.46 0.22 -6.34
C LEU A 26 6.89 0.00 -5.87
N SER A 27 7.70 -0.78 -6.59
CA SER A 27 9.13 -0.97 -6.26
C SER A 27 9.93 0.33 -6.27
N ASN A 28 9.52 1.32 -7.05
CA ASN A 28 10.23 2.59 -7.18
C ASN A 28 9.60 3.71 -6.35
N ARG A 29 10.42 4.38 -5.53
CA ARG A 29 9.97 5.47 -4.64
C ARG A 29 9.31 6.62 -5.38
N ARG A 30 9.83 7.05 -6.53
CA ARG A 30 9.26 8.16 -7.32
C ARG A 30 7.88 7.81 -7.87
N ARG A 31 7.67 6.57 -8.34
CA ARG A 31 6.33 6.12 -8.76
C ARG A 31 5.33 6.13 -7.62
N ARG A 32 5.73 5.72 -6.40
CA ARG A 32 4.87 5.81 -5.21
C ARG A 32 4.51 7.26 -4.86
N PHE A 33 5.45 8.19 -5.02
CA PHE A 33 5.19 9.62 -4.83
C PHE A 33 4.22 10.19 -5.88
N VAL A 34 4.40 9.87 -7.16
CA VAL A 34 3.46 10.27 -8.21
C VAL A 34 2.05 9.75 -7.93
N ILE A 35 1.93 8.45 -7.62
CA ILE A 35 0.65 7.83 -7.23
C ILE A 35 0.04 8.54 -6.02
N HIS A 36 0.87 8.88 -5.02
CA HIS A 36 0.40 9.59 -3.83
C HIS A 36 -0.15 10.98 -4.16
N ALA A 37 0.52 11.74 -5.04
CA ALA A 37 0.06 13.04 -5.48
C ALA A 37 -1.25 12.95 -6.28
N LEU A 38 -1.33 12.01 -7.22
CA LEU A 38 -2.53 11.79 -8.04
C LEU A 38 -3.75 11.39 -7.21
N LYS A 39 -3.58 10.54 -6.19
CA LYS A 39 -4.65 10.16 -5.26
C LYS A 39 -5.15 11.31 -4.39
N ARG A 40 -4.39 12.40 -4.29
CA ARG A 40 -4.75 13.60 -3.51
C ARG A 40 -5.36 14.69 -4.38
N ALA A 41 -5.08 14.68 -5.67
CA ALA A 41 -5.62 15.65 -6.59
C ALA A 41 -7.12 15.41 -6.79
N GLU A 42 -7.90 16.49 -6.86
CA GLU A 42 -9.33 16.44 -7.20
C GLU A 42 -9.57 16.39 -8.72
N GLY A 43 -8.51 16.22 -9.51
CA GLY A 43 -8.53 16.24 -10.96
C GLY A 43 -7.15 16.07 -11.59
N PRO A 44 -7.02 16.39 -12.88
CA PRO A 44 -5.75 16.33 -13.61
C PRO A 44 -4.69 17.23 -12.96
N ILE A 45 -3.45 16.76 -12.93
CA ILE A 45 -2.32 17.50 -12.33
C ILE A 45 -1.23 17.76 -13.38
N GLU A 46 -0.61 18.93 -13.34
CA GLU A 46 0.52 19.21 -14.23
C GLU A 46 1.74 18.37 -13.89
N VAL A 47 2.49 17.94 -14.92
CA VAL A 47 3.80 17.28 -14.71
C VAL A 47 4.77 18.21 -13.96
N SER A 48 4.62 19.53 -14.14
CA SER A 48 5.39 20.56 -13.44
C SER A 48 5.13 20.53 -11.93
N GLU A 49 3.88 20.41 -11.53
CA GLU A 49 3.44 20.34 -10.14
C GLU A 49 3.84 19.00 -9.52
N LEU A 50 3.62 17.88 -10.23
CA LEU A 50 4.10 16.56 -9.82
C LEU A 50 5.61 16.57 -9.55
N SER A 51 6.40 17.19 -10.43
CA SER A 51 7.84 17.27 -10.24
C SER A 51 8.23 18.05 -8.98
N THR A 52 7.47 19.08 -8.63
CA THR A 52 7.69 19.88 -7.41
C THR A 52 7.41 19.04 -6.17
N HIS A 53 6.25 18.39 -6.09
CA HIS A 53 5.90 17.54 -4.95
C HIS A 53 6.85 16.35 -4.80
N VAL A 54 7.18 15.66 -5.89
CA VAL A 54 8.13 14.55 -5.86
C VAL A 54 9.50 15.02 -5.36
N THR A 55 10.00 16.16 -5.85
CA THR A 55 11.28 16.71 -5.40
C THR A 55 11.24 17.08 -3.92
N ALA A 56 10.18 17.78 -3.48
CA ALA A 56 9.97 18.16 -2.09
C ALA A 56 10.03 16.93 -1.15
N TRP A 57 9.33 15.85 -1.51
CA TRP A 57 9.33 14.62 -0.74
C TRP A 57 10.62 13.80 -0.84
N GLU A 58 11.37 13.92 -1.95
CA GLU A 58 12.67 13.29 -2.08
C GLU A 58 13.69 13.90 -1.13
N HIS A 59 13.68 15.23 -1.01
CA HIS A 59 14.61 16.01 -0.21
C HIS A 59 14.12 16.32 1.21
N ASP A 60 12.87 15.99 1.52
CA ASP A 60 12.22 16.27 2.81
C ASP A 60 12.21 17.78 3.14
N ILE A 61 11.76 18.57 2.16
CA ILE A 61 11.64 20.03 2.22
C ILE A 61 10.23 20.47 1.83
N ASP A 62 9.91 21.74 2.08
CA ASP A 62 8.65 22.32 1.61
C ASP A 62 8.63 22.45 0.07
N PRO A 63 7.51 22.19 -0.62
CA PRO A 63 7.35 22.48 -2.04
C PRO A 63 7.79 23.89 -2.45
N THR A 64 7.64 24.90 -1.60
CA THR A 64 8.08 26.28 -1.90
C THR A 64 9.59 26.46 -1.87
N ASP A 65 10.31 25.57 -1.18
CA ASP A 65 11.77 25.60 -1.04
C ASP A 65 12.48 24.80 -2.15
N VAL A 66 11.73 24.18 -3.05
CA VAL A 66 12.27 23.36 -4.15
C VAL A 66 13.04 24.22 -5.14
N LYS A 67 14.32 23.89 -5.33
CA LYS A 67 15.18 24.56 -6.32
C LYS A 67 14.79 24.16 -7.74
N TYR A 68 14.91 25.12 -8.65
CA TYR A 68 14.59 24.93 -10.08
C TYR A 68 15.35 23.77 -10.72
N GLU A 69 16.64 23.62 -10.41
CA GLU A 69 17.51 22.60 -10.99
C GLU A 69 17.08 21.18 -10.58
N ASP A 70 16.78 20.98 -9.29
CA ASP A 70 16.33 19.70 -8.76
C ASP A 70 14.96 19.32 -9.35
N ARG A 71 14.02 20.28 -9.36
CA ARG A 71 12.70 20.11 -9.99
C ARG A 71 12.82 19.73 -11.46
N ARG A 72 13.68 20.41 -12.22
CA ARG A 72 13.86 20.19 -13.67
C ARG A 72 14.41 18.79 -13.96
N ASN A 73 15.29 18.28 -13.11
CA ASN A 73 15.81 16.92 -13.23
C ASN A 73 14.71 15.88 -12.96
N VAL A 74 13.96 16.06 -11.87
CA VAL A 74 12.82 15.19 -11.54
C VAL A 74 11.77 15.22 -12.64
N TYR A 75 11.39 16.40 -13.13
CA TYR A 75 10.47 16.60 -14.26
C TYR A 75 10.89 15.76 -15.47
N SER A 76 12.16 15.89 -15.89
CA SER A 76 12.68 15.17 -17.06
C SER A 76 12.65 13.65 -16.84
N THR A 77 12.88 13.20 -15.61
CA THR A 77 12.83 11.78 -15.25
C THR A 77 11.39 11.26 -15.19
N LEU A 78 10.44 12.07 -14.69
CA LEU A 78 9.02 11.73 -14.67
C LEU A 78 8.53 11.46 -16.09
N GLN A 79 8.75 12.40 -17.02
CA GLN A 79 8.33 12.25 -18.41
C GLN A 79 8.96 11.06 -19.13
N ARG A 80 10.26 10.80 -18.93
CA ARG A 80 10.97 9.77 -19.73
C ARG A 80 10.90 8.36 -19.15
N THR A 81 10.56 8.22 -17.87
CA THR A 81 10.73 6.93 -17.18
C THR A 81 9.53 6.56 -16.32
N HIS A 82 9.03 7.49 -15.50
CA HIS A 82 8.02 7.12 -14.51
C HIS A 82 6.60 7.17 -15.08
N LEU A 83 6.24 8.23 -15.78
CA LEU A 83 4.91 8.38 -16.37
C LEU A 83 4.66 7.35 -17.49
N PRO A 84 5.57 7.11 -18.46
CA PRO A 84 5.36 6.09 -19.49
C PRO A 84 5.17 4.70 -18.88
N LYS A 85 5.84 4.41 -17.75
CA LYS A 85 5.72 3.12 -17.09
C LYS A 85 4.41 2.97 -16.32
N LEU A 86 3.85 4.05 -15.80
CA LEU A 86 2.54 4.06 -15.16
C LEU A 86 1.41 4.00 -16.20
N GLU A 87 1.63 4.57 -17.38
CA GLU A 87 0.71 4.51 -18.50
C GLU A 87 0.69 3.13 -19.19
N GLU A 88 1.85 2.45 -19.32
CA GLU A 88 1.94 1.08 -19.87
C GLU A 88 1.00 0.08 -19.16
N VAL A 89 0.82 0.28 -17.86
CA VAL A 89 -0.01 -0.54 -16.96
C VAL A 89 -1.37 0.10 -16.69
N ASN A 90 -1.75 1.11 -17.48
CA ASN A 90 -3.03 1.81 -17.40
C ASN A 90 -3.37 2.41 -16.03
N VAL A 91 -2.38 2.88 -15.26
CA VAL A 91 -2.59 3.52 -13.94
C VAL A 91 -2.78 5.04 -14.07
N VAL A 92 -2.27 5.63 -15.14
CA VAL A 92 -2.43 7.04 -15.46
C VAL A 92 -2.64 7.20 -16.96
N THR A 93 -3.26 8.31 -17.35
CA THR A 93 -3.24 8.82 -18.72
C THR A 93 -2.46 10.11 -18.75
N VAL A 94 -1.56 10.25 -19.73
CA VAL A 94 -0.78 11.48 -19.92
C VAL A 94 -1.30 12.23 -21.15
N ASP A 95 -1.71 13.48 -20.95
CA ASP A 95 -1.93 14.41 -22.06
C ASP A 95 -0.62 15.14 -22.33
N ASP A 96 0.09 14.76 -23.39
CA ASP A 96 1.36 15.37 -23.77
C ASP A 96 1.21 16.82 -24.27
N GLU A 97 0.05 17.19 -24.84
CA GLU A 97 -0.19 18.55 -25.34
C GLU A 97 -0.49 19.52 -24.18
N ALA A 98 -1.35 19.11 -23.26
CA ALA A 98 -1.67 19.88 -22.05
C ALA A 98 -0.63 19.69 -20.93
N ASN A 99 0.24 18.68 -21.05
CA ASN A 99 1.23 18.27 -20.04
C ASN A 99 0.59 17.96 -18.68
N LEU A 100 -0.57 17.29 -18.74
CA LEU A 100 -1.39 16.89 -17.60
C LEU A 100 -1.33 15.38 -17.42
N VAL A 101 -1.46 14.95 -16.18
CA VAL A 101 -1.53 13.53 -15.80
C VAL A 101 -2.84 13.32 -15.06
N GLU A 102 -3.61 12.34 -15.54
CA GLU A 102 -4.90 11.97 -14.97
C GLU A 102 -4.85 10.55 -14.40
N PRO A 103 -5.45 10.33 -13.21
CA PRO A 103 -5.61 8.99 -12.68
C PRO A 103 -6.66 8.21 -13.50
N THR A 104 -6.40 6.94 -13.75
CA THR A 104 -7.39 6.01 -14.33
C THR A 104 -8.15 5.26 -13.22
N PRO A 105 -9.26 4.58 -13.54
CA PRO A 105 -9.95 3.72 -12.57
C PRO A 105 -9.06 2.63 -11.94
N GLU A 106 -8.04 2.15 -12.65
CA GLU A 106 -7.08 1.16 -12.17
C GLU A 106 -6.21 1.69 -11.01
N LEU A 107 -6.03 3.01 -10.90
CA LEU A 107 -5.34 3.60 -9.75
C LEU A 107 -6.13 3.38 -8.44
N GLU A 108 -7.46 3.29 -8.51
CA GLU A 108 -8.31 2.99 -7.35
C GLU A 108 -8.17 1.53 -6.92
N SER A 109 -8.11 0.59 -7.88
CA SER A 109 -7.95 -0.85 -7.60
C SER A 109 -6.59 -1.19 -6.99
N LEU A 110 -5.57 -0.37 -7.26
CA LEU A 110 -4.25 -0.46 -6.62
C LEU A 110 -4.31 -0.41 -5.07
N ASP A 111 -5.27 0.32 -4.47
CA ASP A 111 -5.40 0.33 -3.00
C ASP A 111 -5.75 -1.05 -2.46
N ILE A 112 -6.65 -1.76 -3.15
CA ILE A 112 -7.09 -3.11 -2.77
C ILE A 112 -5.91 -4.08 -2.85
N TYR A 113 -5.12 -4.01 -3.93
CA TYR A 113 -3.97 -4.90 -4.10
C TYR A 113 -2.85 -4.63 -3.10
N VAL A 114 -2.54 -3.37 -2.75
CA VAL A 114 -1.54 -3.06 -1.73
C VAL A 114 -1.96 -3.58 -0.35
N GLU A 115 -3.25 -3.49 -0.03
CA GLU A 115 -3.80 -4.08 1.19
C GLU A 115 -3.65 -5.61 1.19
N VAL A 116 -3.82 -6.27 0.04
CA VAL A 116 -3.62 -7.71 -0.13
C VAL A 116 -2.13 -8.12 -0.07
N LEU A 117 -1.23 -7.38 -0.74
CA LEU A 117 0.21 -7.71 -0.85
C LEU A 117 1.03 -7.39 0.39
N ARG A 118 0.53 -6.53 1.30
CA ARG A 118 1.10 -6.40 2.65
C ARG A 118 0.96 -7.66 3.50
N SER A 119 0.42 -8.76 2.96
CA SER A 119 0.38 -10.13 3.54
C SER A 119 1.75 -10.78 3.85
N ARG A 120 2.88 -10.05 3.82
CA ARG A 120 4.11 -10.48 4.53
C ARG A 120 4.06 -10.17 6.04
N GLU A 121 3.10 -9.36 6.48
CA GLU A 121 2.58 -9.40 7.86
C GLU A 121 1.66 -10.63 7.94
N ILE A 122 1.70 -11.39 9.04
CA ILE A 122 0.89 -12.62 9.21
C ILE A 122 -0.56 -12.35 8.74
N PRO A 123 -1.10 -13.09 7.74
CA PRO A 123 -2.44 -12.85 7.24
C PRO A 123 -3.41 -12.75 8.41
N TRP A 124 -4.16 -11.64 8.50
CA TRP A 124 -5.02 -11.40 9.65
C TRP A 124 -6.02 -12.53 9.88
N SER A 125 -6.46 -13.18 8.79
CA SER A 125 -7.25 -14.41 8.85
C SER A 125 -6.55 -15.53 9.62
N LEU A 126 -5.27 -15.80 9.34
CA LEU A 126 -4.48 -16.79 10.07
C LEU A 126 -4.19 -16.38 11.51
N TYR A 127 -4.00 -15.08 11.77
CA TYR A 127 -3.88 -14.56 13.13
C TYR A 127 -5.16 -14.84 13.94
N TYR A 128 -6.34 -14.52 13.40
CA TYR A 128 -7.61 -14.77 14.07
C TYR A 128 -7.95 -16.25 14.17
N VAL A 129 -7.61 -17.06 13.17
CA VAL A 129 -7.75 -18.53 13.22
C VAL A 129 -6.84 -19.11 14.30
N GLY A 130 -5.58 -18.67 14.37
CA GLY A 130 -4.64 -19.10 15.41
C GLY A 130 -5.10 -18.69 16.81
N LEU A 131 -5.57 -17.45 16.95
CA LEU A 131 -6.12 -16.96 18.21
C LEU A 131 -7.39 -17.70 18.63
N ALA A 132 -8.29 -17.98 17.68
CA ALA A 132 -9.48 -18.79 17.92
C ALA A 132 -9.13 -20.23 18.31
N ALA A 133 -8.16 -20.85 17.63
CA ALA A 133 -7.69 -22.20 17.95
C ALA A 133 -7.03 -22.26 19.33
N LEU A 134 -6.25 -21.25 19.70
CA LEU A 134 -5.64 -21.12 21.02
C LEU A 134 -6.71 -20.96 22.11
N ALA A 135 -7.68 -20.05 21.90
CA ALA A 135 -8.79 -19.84 22.82
C ALA A 135 -9.66 -21.11 22.99
N ALA A 136 -9.95 -21.80 21.89
CA ALA A 136 -10.70 -23.06 21.91
C ALA A 136 -9.94 -24.17 22.65
N SER A 137 -8.63 -24.26 22.45
CA SER A 137 -7.76 -25.22 23.14
C SER A 137 -7.68 -24.95 24.64
N LEU A 138 -7.57 -23.67 25.04
CA LEU A 138 -7.61 -23.25 26.44
C LEU A 138 -8.97 -23.57 27.08
N LEU A 139 -10.08 -23.27 26.40
CA LEU A 139 -11.42 -23.59 26.87
C LEU A 139 -11.59 -25.10 27.06
N LEU A 140 -11.15 -25.90 26.09
CA LEU A 140 -11.18 -27.36 26.18
C LEU A 140 -10.40 -27.85 27.41
N ALA A 141 -9.19 -27.35 27.61
CA ALA A 141 -8.33 -27.74 28.74
C ALA A 141 -8.98 -27.45 30.11
N VAL A 142 -9.69 -26.31 30.23
CA VAL A 142 -10.43 -25.94 31.43
C VAL A 142 -11.65 -26.85 31.63
N VAL A 143 -12.46 -27.07 30.60
CA VAL A 143 -13.68 -27.90 30.69
C VAL A 143 -13.36 -29.36 31.01
N THR A 144 -12.23 -29.90 30.53
CA THR A 144 -11.81 -31.27 30.84
C THR A 144 -11.08 -31.40 32.19
N GLY A 145 -10.89 -30.29 32.92
CA GLY A 145 -10.19 -30.30 34.21
C GLY A 145 -8.72 -30.66 34.08
N THR A 146 -8.06 -30.24 32.99
CA THR A 146 -6.66 -30.57 32.71
C THR A 146 -5.74 -30.05 33.84
N PRO A 147 -4.85 -30.89 34.42
CA PRO A 147 -3.92 -30.45 35.45
C PRO A 147 -3.10 -29.23 35.00
N GLY A 148 -3.08 -28.18 35.81
CA GLY A 148 -2.44 -26.89 35.50
C GLY A 148 -3.43 -25.76 35.15
N PHE A 149 -4.68 -26.09 34.83
CA PHE A 149 -5.74 -25.10 34.52
C PHE A 149 -6.88 -25.07 35.55
N ALA A 150 -6.74 -25.79 36.66
CA ALA A 150 -7.79 -25.98 37.66
C ALA A 150 -8.23 -24.70 38.41
N GLY A 151 -7.46 -23.61 38.30
CA GLY A 151 -7.79 -22.31 38.89
C GLY A 151 -8.53 -21.35 37.94
N LEU A 152 -8.83 -21.79 36.72
CA LEU A 152 -9.55 -20.99 35.73
C LEU A 152 -10.96 -21.53 35.56
N GLU A 153 -11.94 -20.64 35.52
CA GLU A 153 -13.31 -20.95 35.14
C GLU A 153 -13.54 -20.70 33.64
N ALA A 154 -14.62 -21.26 33.10
CA ALA A 154 -15.01 -21.00 31.70
C ALA A 154 -15.24 -19.50 31.43
N LEU A 155 -15.67 -18.75 32.45
CA LEU A 155 -15.88 -17.30 32.38
C LEU A 155 -14.55 -16.56 32.15
N ASP A 156 -13.47 -16.97 32.84
CA ASP A 156 -12.13 -16.37 32.69
C ASP A 156 -11.61 -16.51 31.25
N VAL A 157 -11.81 -17.69 30.65
CA VAL A 157 -11.44 -17.94 29.26
C VAL A 157 -12.26 -17.08 28.30
N GLY A 158 -13.56 -16.91 28.57
CA GLY A 158 -14.44 -16.03 27.80
C GLY A 158 -13.99 -14.56 27.84
N VAL A 159 -13.68 -14.05 29.03
CA VAL A 159 -13.19 -12.67 29.24
C VAL A 159 -11.85 -12.46 28.55
N PHE A 160 -10.92 -13.41 28.69
CA PHE A 160 -9.63 -13.37 28.00
C PHE A 160 -9.81 -13.31 26.48
N THR A 161 -10.63 -14.20 25.94
CA THR A 161 -10.91 -14.27 24.50
C THR A 161 -11.52 -12.96 24.00
N ALA A 162 -12.58 -12.46 24.64
CA ALA A 162 -13.21 -11.21 24.27
C ALA A 162 -12.24 -10.02 24.32
N THR A 163 -11.36 -9.99 25.33
CA THR A 163 -10.36 -8.92 25.51
C THR A 163 -9.32 -8.94 24.39
N VAL A 164 -8.73 -10.09 24.07
CA VAL A 164 -7.70 -10.17 23.02
C VAL A 164 -8.31 -9.86 21.65
N PHE A 165 -9.48 -10.41 21.32
CA PHE A 165 -10.17 -10.07 20.06
C PHE A 165 -10.54 -8.59 19.99
N GLY A 166 -11.00 -8.00 21.10
CA GLY A 166 -11.33 -6.57 21.17
C GLY A 166 -10.12 -5.66 20.92
N ILE A 167 -9.00 -5.93 21.60
CA ILE A 167 -7.75 -5.19 21.40
C ILE A 167 -7.27 -5.33 19.95
N SER A 168 -7.27 -6.56 19.40
CA SER A 168 -6.85 -6.81 18.03
C SER A 168 -7.75 -6.12 17.00
N SER A 169 -9.05 -6.04 17.24
CA SER A 169 -10.00 -5.31 16.38
C SER A 169 -9.70 -3.81 16.37
N VAL A 170 -9.48 -3.19 17.54
CA VAL A 170 -9.13 -1.76 17.64
C VAL A 170 -7.79 -1.48 16.99
N ALA A 171 -6.78 -2.30 17.28
CA ALA A 171 -5.46 -2.18 16.66
C ALA A 171 -5.56 -2.28 15.13
N HIS A 172 -6.33 -3.24 14.62
CA HIS A 172 -6.57 -3.41 13.18
C HIS A 172 -7.24 -2.18 12.57
N HIS A 173 -8.26 -1.62 13.24
CA HIS A 173 -8.95 -0.42 12.78
C HIS A 173 -8.04 0.82 12.71
N VAL A 174 -7.10 0.96 13.66
CA VAL A 174 -6.18 2.11 13.73
C VAL A 174 -4.97 1.95 12.80
N ILE A 175 -4.45 0.74 12.64
CA ILE A 175 -3.26 0.46 11.82
C ILE A 175 -3.60 0.42 10.33
N GLY A 176 -4.72 -0.20 9.93
CA GLY A 176 -5.14 -0.28 8.53
C GLY A 176 -5.34 1.08 7.86
N ARG A 177 -5.75 2.10 8.62
CA ARG A 177 -5.90 3.47 8.12
C ARG A 177 -4.56 4.16 7.79
N ARG A 178 -3.42 3.70 8.33
CA ARG A 178 -2.12 4.37 8.18
C ARG A 178 -1.35 3.98 6.92
N THR A 179 -1.78 2.93 6.21
CA THR A 179 -1.03 2.32 5.09
C THR A 179 -1.56 2.68 3.70
N ARG A 180 -2.68 3.40 3.62
CA ARG A 180 -3.30 3.85 2.36
C ARG A 180 -2.55 5.06 1.80
N LEU A 181 -2.07 4.96 0.56
CA LEU A 181 -1.43 6.07 -0.14
C LEU A 181 -2.50 7.09 -0.52
N GLY A 182 -2.29 8.37 -0.19
CA GLY A 182 -3.16 9.49 -0.60
C GLY A 182 -3.95 10.14 0.55
N ASN A 183 -4.18 9.44 1.65
CA ASN A 183 -5.02 9.95 2.75
C ASN A 183 -4.34 10.99 3.67
N THR A 184 -3.05 11.27 3.48
CA THR A 184 -2.25 12.17 4.35
C THR A 184 -1.45 13.17 3.53
N GLU A 185 -1.10 14.32 4.12
CA GLU A 185 -0.38 15.42 3.44
C GLU A 185 1.04 15.04 3.00
N LYS A 186 1.74 14.24 3.81
CA LYS A 186 3.05 13.64 3.46
C LYS A 186 2.91 12.16 3.09
N PRO A 187 3.76 11.64 2.19
CA PRO A 187 3.80 10.23 1.87
C PRO A 187 4.25 9.38 3.08
N PRO A 188 3.85 8.09 3.15
CA PRO A 188 4.16 7.20 4.27
C PRO A 188 5.65 7.13 4.67
N GLU A 189 6.56 7.29 3.71
CA GLU A 189 8.00 7.22 3.91
C GLU A 189 8.57 8.36 4.76
N LEU A 190 7.93 9.52 4.78
CA LEU A 190 8.41 10.70 5.52
C LEU A 190 7.88 10.75 6.95
N ARG A 191 6.83 9.98 7.26
CA ARG A 191 6.16 9.98 8.58
C ARG A 191 6.96 9.34 9.71
N ARG A 192 8.07 8.65 9.43
CA ARG A 192 8.87 7.91 10.43
C ARG A 192 10.03 8.73 11.01
N ARG A 193 10.19 9.99 10.58
CA ARG A 193 11.32 10.87 10.95
C ARG A 193 10.93 12.07 11.82
N GLU A 194 9.67 12.16 12.22
CA GLU A 194 9.16 13.09 13.24
C GLU A 194 9.03 12.37 14.58
#